data_AF-A0A2N3JUQ6-F1
#
_entry.id   AF-A0A2N3JUQ6-F1
#
_cell.length_a   1.000
_cell.length_b   1.000
_cell.length_c   1.000
_cell.angle_alpha   90.00
_cell.angle_beta   90.00
_cell.angle_gamma   90.00
#
_symmetry.space_group_name_H-M   'P 1'
#
loop_
_entity.id
_entity.type
_entity.pdbx_description
1 polymer ?
#
loop_
_entity_poly.entity_id
_entity_poly.type
_entity_poly.pdbx_seq_one_letter_code
_entity_poly.pdbx_strand_id
1 'polypeptide(L)'
;MPPLLARLPADLWTVPYAGSRHPGSPAATARPDLALGANCQLYAYEVLRHFGRPLPPLRSAELWADRTATREVPDPAPLDLLLYSPDGTAYGAHVGVWMAEDSVLHLCREVGHPAVWHPADFAARPRYRRLVGVKRALPAA
;
A
#
# COMPACT_ATOMS: atom_id res chain seq x y z
N MET A 1 10.73 16.99 -0.38
CA MET A 1 10.36 15.66 0.13
C MET A 1 9.12 15.83 1.00
N PRO A 2 7.99 15.18 0.66
CA PRO A 2 6.75 15.27 1.42
C PRO A 2 6.94 15.09 2.94
N PRO A 3 6.26 15.88 3.81
CA PRO A 3 6.44 15.82 5.26
C PRO A 3 6.21 14.44 5.89
N LEU A 4 5.35 13.60 5.30
CA LEU A 4 5.13 12.24 5.78
C LEU A 4 6.31 11.32 5.54
N LEU A 5 7.03 11.48 4.42
CA LEU A 5 8.22 10.66 4.14
C LEU A 5 9.33 10.91 5.16
N ALA A 6 9.49 12.17 5.61
CA ALA A 6 10.44 12.53 6.66
C ALA A 6 10.09 11.93 8.04
N ARG A 7 8.84 11.52 8.25
CA ARG A 7 8.34 10.92 9.50
C ARG A 7 8.30 9.40 9.46
N LEU A 8 8.73 8.78 8.36
CA LEU A 8 8.88 7.33 8.29
C LEU A 8 10.14 6.90 9.05
N PRO A 9 10.05 5.87 9.91
CA PRO A 9 11.21 5.27 10.54
C PRO A 9 12.12 4.62 9.48
N ALA A 10 13.42 4.59 9.77
CA ALA A 10 14.43 4.02 8.86
C ALA A 10 14.12 2.57 8.48
N ASP A 11 13.60 1.77 9.42
CA ASP A 11 13.28 0.36 9.18
C ASP A 11 12.20 0.16 8.11
N LEU A 12 11.27 1.12 7.97
CA LEU A 12 10.27 1.09 6.91
C LEU A 12 10.85 1.41 5.52
N TRP A 13 12.08 1.92 5.44
CA TRP A 13 12.78 2.12 4.17
C TRP A 13 13.63 0.92 3.73
N THR A 14 13.85 -0.06 4.62
CA THR A 14 14.73 -1.20 4.35
C THR A 14 13.97 -2.52 4.17
N VAL A 15 12.64 -2.49 4.14
CA VAL A 15 11.79 -3.70 4.11
C VAL A 15 11.97 -4.45 2.78
N PRO A 16 12.47 -5.70 2.79
CA PRO A 16 12.62 -6.45 1.55
C PRO A 16 11.26 -6.88 0.99
N TYR A 17 11.15 -6.95 -0.34
CA TYR A 17 9.96 -7.50 -0.98
C TYR A 17 9.86 -9.01 -0.72
N ALA A 18 8.75 -9.44 -0.13
CA ALA A 18 8.42 -10.84 0.11
C ALA A 18 6.96 -11.12 -0.28
N GLY A 19 6.73 -11.58 -1.52
CA GLY A 19 5.38 -11.76 -2.08
C GLY A 19 4.48 -12.75 -1.31
N SER A 20 5.07 -13.74 -0.63
CA SER A 20 4.35 -14.70 0.23
C SER A 20 3.87 -14.10 1.55
N ARG A 21 4.43 -12.95 1.95
CA ARG A 21 4.07 -12.24 3.18
C ARG A 21 3.09 -11.14 2.84
N HIS A 22 1.82 -11.44 2.99
CA HIS A 22 0.74 -10.56 2.62
C HIS A 22 -0.32 -10.50 3.73
N PRO A 23 -1.27 -9.54 3.72
CA PRO A 23 -2.32 -9.49 4.75
C PRO A 23 -3.03 -10.84 4.89
N GLY A 24 -3.13 -11.33 6.12
CA GLY A 24 -3.76 -12.61 6.46
C GLY A 24 -2.96 -13.88 6.11
N SER A 25 -1.77 -13.77 5.49
CA SER A 25 -0.94 -14.96 5.21
C SER A 25 -0.45 -15.62 6.50
N PRO A 26 -0.35 -16.97 6.56
CA PRO A 26 0.23 -17.65 7.73
C PRO A 26 1.62 -17.13 8.12
N ALA A 27 2.45 -16.81 7.12
CA ALA A 27 3.79 -16.26 7.34
C ALA A 27 3.74 -14.89 8.05
N ALA A 28 2.85 -13.99 7.62
CA ALA A 28 2.67 -12.69 8.25
C ALA A 28 2.03 -12.81 9.65
N THR A 29 1.08 -13.72 9.83
CA THR A 29 0.44 -13.95 11.14
C THR A 29 1.42 -14.52 12.17
N ALA A 30 2.25 -15.48 11.78
CA ALA A 30 3.24 -16.10 12.68
C ALA A 30 4.37 -15.12 13.08
N ARG A 31 4.69 -14.18 12.20
CA ARG A 31 5.73 -13.15 12.41
C ARG A 31 5.20 -11.82 11.88
N PRO A 32 4.54 -11.00 12.72
CA PRO A 32 3.85 -9.79 12.25
C PRO A 32 4.77 -8.61 11.92
N ASP A 33 6.04 -8.67 12.36
CA ASP A 33 7.05 -7.68 11.98
C ASP A 33 7.40 -7.71 10.47
N LEU A 34 8.08 -6.65 10.01
CA LEU A 34 8.51 -6.51 8.62
C LEU A 34 9.97 -6.93 8.38
N ALA A 35 10.67 -7.47 9.38
CA ALA A 35 12.08 -7.84 9.24
C ALA A 35 12.27 -8.94 8.19
N LEU A 36 11.28 -9.82 8.04
CA LEU A 36 11.25 -10.87 7.02
C LEU A 36 10.65 -10.40 5.67
N GLY A 37 10.37 -9.11 5.53
CA GLY A 37 9.80 -8.50 4.33
C GLY A 37 8.28 -8.49 4.27
N ALA A 38 7.77 -7.95 3.17
CA ALA A 38 6.34 -7.87 2.90
C ALA A 38 6.06 -7.79 1.40
N ASN A 39 4.82 -8.09 1.00
CA ASN A 39 4.29 -7.67 -0.27
C ASN A 39 3.86 -6.19 -0.21
N CYS A 40 3.45 -5.65 -1.36
CA CYS A 40 3.01 -4.26 -1.48
C CYS A 40 1.94 -3.86 -0.46
N GLN A 41 0.92 -4.70 -0.30
CA GLN A 41 -0.25 -4.40 0.53
C GLN A 41 0.04 -4.51 2.03
N LEU A 42 0.76 -5.54 2.47
CA LEU A 42 1.16 -5.66 3.87
C LEU A 42 2.04 -4.49 4.28
N TYR A 43 3.00 -4.13 3.42
CA TYR A 43 3.83 -2.95 3.65
C TYR A 43 3.01 -1.66 3.75
N ALA A 44 2.07 -1.43 2.83
CA ALA A 44 1.18 -0.28 2.87
C ALA A 44 0.37 -0.21 4.18
N TYR A 45 -0.13 -1.35 4.67
CA TYR A 45 -0.90 -1.40 5.92
C TYR A 45 -0.04 -1.08 7.14
N GLU A 46 1.22 -1.53 7.15
CA GLU A 46 2.15 -1.21 8.23
C GLU A 46 2.57 0.27 8.23
N VAL A 47 2.69 0.89 7.05
CA VAL A 47 2.85 2.34 6.93
C VAL A 47 1.63 3.06 7.53
N LEU A 48 0.42 2.65 7.18
CA LEU A 48 -0.79 3.24 7.78
C LEU A 48 -0.86 3.03 9.28
N ARG A 49 -0.52 1.84 9.78
CA ARG A 49 -0.46 1.51 11.21
C ARG A 49 0.53 2.41 11.95
N HIS A 50 1.70 2.68 11.39
CA HIS A 50 2.67 3.64 11.93
C HIS A 50 2.06 5.04 12.11
N PHE A 51 1.22 5.48 11.16
CA PHE A 51 0.49 6.73 11.25
C PHE A 51 -0.86 6.64 11.99
N GLY A 52 -1.10 5.56 12.77
CA GLY A 52 -2.28 5.41 13.61
C GLY A 52 -3.57 5.03 12.85
N ARG A 53 -3.46 4.44 11.65
CA ARG A 53 -4.58 4.02 10.80
C ARG A 53 -4.52 2.52 10.46
N PRO A 54 -4.57 1.61 11.45
CA PRO A 54 -4.55 0.18 11.18
C PRO A 54 -5.75 -0.25 10.33
N LEU A 55 -5.54 -1.26 9.48
CA LEU A 55 -6.60 -1.85 8.66
C LEU A 55 -6.73 -3.35 8.95
N PRO A 56 -7.94 -3.93 8.82
CA PRO A 56 -8.12 -5.38 8.84
C PRO A 56 -7.31 -6.04 7.72
N PRO A 57 -6.96 -7.34 7.84
CA PRO A 57 -6.06 -8.04 6.92
C PRO A 57 -6.70 -8.39 5.56
N LEU A 58 -7.46 -7.47 4.98
CA LEU A 58 -8.13 -7.59 3.70
C LEU A 58 -7.12 -7.71 2.55
N ARG A 59 -7.36 -8.62 1.61
CA ARG A 59 -6.68 -8.72 0.32
C ARG A 59 -7.19 -7.64 -0.63
N SER A 60 -6.50 -7.38 -1.73
CA SER A 60 -6.79 -6.24 -2.61
C SER A 60 -8.24 -6.16 -3.12
N ALA A 61 -8.86 -7.30 -3.45
CA ALA A 61 -10.28 -7.35 -3.85
C ALA A 61 -11.23 -7.06 -2.69
N GLU A 62 -10.93 -7.59 -1.50
CA GLU A 62 -11.70 -7.36 -0.28
C GLU A 62 -11.55 -5.91 0.20
N LEU A 63 -10.34 -5.33 0.12
CA LEU A 63 -10.07 -3.92 0.36
C LEU A 63 -10.91 -3.04 -0.56
N TRP A 64 -10.98 -3.37 -1.85
CA TRP A 64 -11.79 -2.61 -2.80
C TRP A 64 -13.28 -2.70 -2.50
N ALA A 65 -13.78 -3.87 -2.08
CA ALA A 65 -15.18 -4.09 -1.72
C ALA A 65 -15.56 -3.51 -0.34
N ASP A 66 -14.59 -3.39 0.58
CA ASP A 66 -14.84 -2.95 1.95
C ASP A 66 -15.46 -1.55 1.99
N ARG A 67 -16.46 -1.39 2.85
CA ARG A 67 -17.11 -0.10 3.14
C ARG A 67 -17.14 0.19 4.64
N THR A 68 -16.55 -0.69 5.46
CA THR A 68 -16.61 -0.64 6.92
C THR A 68 -15.34 -0.03 7.49
N ALA A 69 -14.16 -0.52 7.08
CA ALA A 69 -12.88 0.01 7.54
C ALA A 69 -12.35 1.13 6.63
N THR A 70 -12.86 1.19 5.40
CA THR A 70 -12.40 2.11 4.37
C THR A 70 -13.56 2.67 3.55
N ARG A 71 -13.34 3.83 2.92
CA ARG A 71 -14.24 4.39 1.91
C ARG A 71 -13.48 4.73 0.65
N GLU A 72 -14.18 4.71 -0.48
CA GLU A 72 -13.65 5.22 -1.74
C GLU A 72 -13.63 6.75 -1.72
N VAL A 73 -12.62 7.34 -2.35
CA VAL A 73 -12.49 8.79 -2.51
C VAL A 73 -12.06 9.13 -3.95
N PRO A 74 -12.55 10.23 -4.53
CA PRO A 74 -12.18 10.62 -5.89
C PRO A 74 -10.76 11.17 -5.96
N ASP A 75 -10.36 11.96 -4.96
CA ASP A 75 -9.07 12.63 -4.90
C ASP A 75 -8.23 12.11 -3.73
N PRO A 76 -6.98 11.68 -3.99
CA PRO A 76 -6.11 11.16 -2.95
C PRO A 76 -5.64 12.28 -2.01
N ALA A 77 -5.72 12.02 -0.72
CA ALA A 77 -5.12 12.81 0.34
C ALA A 77 -4.03 11.99 1.04
N PRO A 78 -3.14 12.64 1.83
CA PRO A 78 -2.09 11.95 2.55
C PRO A 78 -2.64 10.76 3.36
N LEU A 79 -1.95 9.61 3.25
CA LEU A 79 -2.32 8.30 3.83
C LEU A 79 -3.49 7.57 3.17
N ASP A 80 -3.93 7.98 1.98
CA ASP A 80 -4.84 7.16 1.19
C ASP A 80 -4.09 6.04 0.45
N LEU A 81 -4.78 4.93 0.22
CA LEU A 81 -4.30 3.79 -0.54
C LEU A 81 -4.68 3.92 -2.00
N LEU A 82 -3.71 3.76 -2.90
CA LEU A 82 -3.94 3.69 -4.34
C LEU A 82 -3.80 2.24 -4.79
N LEU A 83 -4.81 1.75 -5.53
CA LEU A 83 -4.83 0.41 -6.08
C LEU A 83 -4.52 0.48 -7.58
N TYR A 84 -3.50 -0.25 -8.03
CA TYR A 84 -3.07 -0.30 -9.42
C TYR A 84 -3.10 -1.72 -9.96
N SER A 85 -3.46 -1.88 -11.22
CA SER A 85 -3.48 -3.19 -11.88
C SER A 85 -3.26 -3.05 -13.39
N PRO A 86 -3.00 -4.14 -14.13
CA PRO A 86 -2.78 -4.05 -15.58
C PRO A 86 -4.06 -3.75 -16.38
N ASP A 87 -5.22 -4.09 -15.84
CA ASP A 87 -6.51 -4.13 -16.53
C ASP A 87 -7.63 -3.38 -15.79
N GLY A 88 -7.35 -2.82 -14.61
CA GLY A 88 -8.34 -2.14 -13.77
C GLY A 88 -9.07 -3.05 -12.79
N THR A 89 -8.73 -4.35 -12.71
CA THR A 89 -9.30 -5.24 -11.68
C THR A 89 -8.66 -5.00 -10.31
N ALA A 90 -9.45 -5.15 -9.24
CA ALA A 90 -8.96 -5.10 -7.87
C ALA A 90 -8.26 -6.41 -7.44
N TYR A 91 -8.55 -7.53 -8.11
CA TYR A 91 -7.94 -8.82 -7.75
C TYR A 91 -6.45 -8.83 -8.08
N GLY A 92 -5.61 -9.04 -7.07
CA GLY A 92 -4.15 -8.99 -7.22
C GLY A 92 -3.59 -7.58 -7.48
N ALA A 93 -4.37 -6.53 -7.26
CA ALA A 93 -3.93 -5.15 -7.45
C ALA A 93 -2.72 -4.83 -6.55
N HIS A 94 -1.78 -4.10 -7.13
CA HIS A 94 -0.67 -3.47 -6.43
C HIS A 94 -1.19 -2.32 -5.58
N VAL A 95 -0.64 -2.15 -4.37
CA VAL A 95 -1.08 -1.12 -3.43
C VAL A 95 0.08 -0.21 -3.06
N GLY A 96 -0.16 1.10 -3.05
CA GLY A 96 0.75 2.13 -2.55
C GLY A 96 0.02 3.12 -1.65
N VAL A 97 0.78 3.94 -0.90
CA VAL A 97 0.27 4.96 0.01
C VAL A 97 0.58 6.34 -0.57
N TRP A 98 -0.42 7.20 -0.68
CA TRP A 98 -0.24 8.59 -1.07
C TRP A 98 0.44 9.39 0.04
N MET A 99 1.56 10.04 -0.29
CA MET A 99 2.38 10.79 0.67
C MET A 99 2.25 12.31 0.54
N ALA A 100 1.49 12.79 -0.45
CA ALA A 100 1.36 14.18 -0.97
C ALA A 100 2.16 14.43 -2.26
N GLU A 101 1.80 15.49 -2.99
CA GLU A 101 2.54 15.99 -4.17
C GLU A 101 2.87 14.88 -5.18
N ASP A 102 1.86 14.11 -5.57
CA ASP A 102 2.00 12.97 -6.49
C ASP A 102 2.99 11.90 -6.03
N SER A 103 3.42 11.89 -4.78
CA SER A 103 4.37 10.90 -4.26
C SER A 103 3.62 9.70 -3.71
N VAL A 104 3.83 8.52 -4.29
CA VAL A 104 3.26 7.25 -3.82
C VAL A 104 4.37 6.38 -3.25
N LEU A 105 4.35 6.16 -1.94
CA LEU A 105 5.23 5.21 -1.28
C LEU A 105 4.69 3.80 -1.47
N HIS A 106 5.53 2.88 -1.94
CA HIS A 106 5.13 1.49 -2.16
C HIS A 106 6.32 0.54 -2.05
N LEU A 107 6.02 -0.75 -1.99
CA LEU A 107 7.02 -1.83 -2.05
C LEU A 107 6.65 -2.75 -3.21
N CYS A 108 7.55 -2.99 -4.15
CA CYS A 108 7.27 -3.84 -5.31
C CYS A 108 8.40 -4.82 -5.58
N ARG A 109 8.08 -5.88 -6.33
CA ARG A 109 9.05 -6.91 -6.74
C ARG A 109 10.17 -6.35 -7.63
N GLU A 110 9.84 -5.34 -8.44
CA GLU A 110 10.78 -4.76 -9.42
C GLU A 110 11.95 -4.06 -8.74
N VAL A 111 11.68 -3.27 -7.69
CA VAL A 111 12.71 -2.56 -6.93
C VAL A 111 13.28 -3.43 -5.79
N GLY A 112 12.45 -4.30 -5.21
CA GLY A 112 12.87 -5.21 -4.14
C GLY A 112 12.93 -4.57 -2.74
N HIS A 113 12.86 -3.25 -2.65
CA HIS A 113 12.75 -2.46 -1.42
C HIS A 113 11.74 -1.31 -1.61
N PRO A 114 11.37 -0.58 -0.56
CA PRO A 114 10.44 0.53 -0.63
C PRO A 114 10.95 1.61 -1.58
N ALA A 115 10.04 2.16 -2.36
CA ALA A 115 10.30 3.19 -3.35
C ALA A 115 9.19 4.24 -3.30
N VAL A 116 9.51 5.41 -3.85
CA VAL A 116 8.54 6.47 -4.09
C VAL A 116 8.46 6.67 -5.59
N TRP A 117 7.26 6.49 -6.14
CA TRP A 117 6.95 6.69 -7.56
C TRP A 117 5.83 7.72 -7.70
N HIS A 118 5.80 8.41 -8.83
CA HIS A 118 4.67 9.23 -9.23
C HIS A 118 3.61 8.40 -9.98
N PRO A 119 2.34 8.84 -10.06
CA PRO A 119 1.32 8.18 -10.87
C PRO A 119 1.76 7.92 -12.32
N ALA A 120 2.55 8.83 -12.91
CA ALA A 120 3.12 8.66 -14.24
C ALA A 120 4.08 7.45 -14.34
N ASP A 121 4.85 7.17 -13.29
CA ASP A 121 5.74 6.00 -13.23
C ASP A 121 4.95 4.68 -13.21
N PHE A 122 3.80 4.66 -12.54
CA PHE A 122 2.89 3.50 -12.60
C PHE A 122 2.27 3.35 -13.99
N ALA A 123 1.81 4.45 -14.59
CA ALA A 123 1.22 4.48 -15.93
C ALA A 123 2.18 3.94 -17.01
N ALA A 124 3.49 4.22 -16.86
CA ALA A 124 4.53 3.72 -17.76
C ALA A 124 4.81 2.21 -17.63
N ARG A 125 4.32 1.54 -16.57
CA ARG A 125 4.59 0.13 -16.30
C ARG A 125 3.38 -0.74 -16.62
N PRO A 126 3.48 -1.71 -17.55
CA PRO A 126 2.34 -2.54 -17.97
C PRO A 126 1.59 -3.22 -16.82
N ARG A 127 2.30 -3.61 -15.75
CA ARG A 127 1.74 -4.30 -14.57
C ARG A 127 0.88 -3.41 -13.68
N TYR A 128 1.06 -2.09 -13.76
CA TYR A 128 0.46 -1.11 -12.84
C TYR A 128 -0.26 0.03 -13.57
N ARG A 129 -0.35 -0.04 -14.90
CA ARG A 129 -0.73 1.08 -15.75
C ARG A 129 -2.14 1.65 -15.52
N ARG A 130 -3.05 0.88 -14.90
CA ARG A 130 -4.40 1.34 -14.58
C ARG A 130 -4.53 1.58 -13.08
N LEU A 131 -4.97 2.77 -12.71
CA LEU A 131 -5.50 3.03 -11.38
C LEU A 131 -6.90 2.39 -11.30
N VAL A 132 -7.08 1.47 -10.36
CA VAL A 132 -8.38 0.86 -10.01
C VAL A 132 -9.22 1.86 -9.24
N GLY A 133 -8.62 2.54 -8.27
CA GLY A 133 -9.27 3.54 -7.43
C GLY A 133 -8.46 3.88 -6.19
N VAL A 134 -9.03 4.75 -5.35
CA VAL A 134 -8.40 5.24 -4.12
C VAL A 134 -9.25 4.88 -2.91
N LYS A 135 -8.61 4.39 -1.85
CA LYS A 135 -9.26 3.98 -0.60
C LYS A 135 -8.69 4.72 0.59
N ARG A 136 -9.56 5.38 1.35
CA ARG A 136 -9.23 6.07 2.60
C ARG A 136 -9.58 5.18 3.79
N ALA A 137 -8.60 4.97 4.68
CA ALA A 137 -8.85 4.35 5.98
C ALA A 137 -9.72 5.26 6.85
N LEU A 138 -10.80 4.71 7.39
CA LEU A 138 -11.66 5.39 8.36
C LEU A 138 -10.99 5.36 9.75
N PRO A 139 -11.29 6.34 10.63
CA PRO A 139 -10.86 6.26 12.03
C PRO A 139 -11.37 4.96 12.65
N ALA A 140 -10.57 4.37 13.55
CA ALA A 140 -11.09 3.33 14.43
C ALA A 140 -12.23 3.94 15.26
N ALA A 141 -13.34 3.21 15.37
CA ALA A 141 -14.47 3.59 16.21
C ALA A 141 -14.10 3.58 17.70
#